data_AF-A0A2J7W7T1-F1
#
_entry.id   AF-A0A2J7W7T1-F1
#
_cell.length_a   1.000
_cell.length_b   1.000
_cell.length_c   1.000
_cell.angle_alpha   90.00
_cell.angle_beta   90.00
_cell.angle_gamma   90.00
#
_symmetry.space_group_name_H-M   'P 1'
#
loop_
_entity.id
_entity.type
_entity.pdbx_description
1 polymer ?
#
loop_
_entity_poly.entity_id
_entity_poly.type
_entity_poly.pdbx_seq_one_letter_code
_entity_poly.pdbx_strand_id
1 'polypeptide(L)'
;MLQRVVRSTIIDAPIERVWAVLRDFNSHDKWHEAVEASRIEGGERSDQVGCVRSFTLRDGNRIREQLLTLSDSEHKSTYCIVEATVPLQRYVATVTLKPVTDGNRTFWHWESRFATPPGMERELREMVAKGVYETGFENLRRHLLHGGDLRAPGAAEAMPAALPVPTRRVVVGHHGGPEMLHPQDGEAPAPRAGEVRIRQRAIGVNFIDIYLRRGWIPSALPLVPGMEAAGSVLDVGPQVSGLLPGDRVAYLGPAPGAYCGVRCVPADWVVRLPAAIEDDTAAALLLKGITADYLLRDLGRVQRGTRLLVHAAAGGVGLLVCAWARKLGATVLGTVSSEEKARVAREHGCEHAIVTRDYRFADAVQRTCGGADVLIDGLGDAARDENLAALARRGHWISLGQASGPLAPLPPDALVAKSLSFSRPVVFDYVASQAQLAERAQRVWDALADGSIRLPPIERHSLEAAAQAHARLESRATLGALVLLP
;
A
#
# COMPACT_ATOMS: atom_id res chain seq x y z
N MET A 1 -15.51 28.46 14.78
CA MET A 1 -16.14 28.02 13.50
C MET A 1 -15.14 28.24 12.37
N LEU A 2 -15.18 27.43 11.30
CA LEU A 2 -14.35 27.67 10.12
C LEU A 2 -14.84 28.93 9.39
N GLN A 3 -13.94 29.87 9.17
CA GLN A 3 -14.15 31.03 8.32
C GLN A 3 -14.07 30.62 6.85
N ARG A 4 -14.90 31.24 6.01
CA ARG A 4 -14.86 31.10 4.56
C ARG A 4 -14.71 32.48 3.92
N VAL A 5 -13.67 32.64 3.11
CA VAL A 5 -13.41 33.86 2.33
C VAL A 5 -13.43 33.52 0.86
N VAL A 6 -14.17 34.30 0.09
CA VAL A 6 -14.26 34.15 -1.36
C VAL A 6 -14.13 35.55 -1.98
N ARG A 7 -13.26 35.67 -2.98
CA ARG A 7 -13.18 36.84 -3.86
C ARG A 7 -13.02 36.39 -5.29
N SER A 8 -13.46 37.23 -6.21
CA SER A 8 -13.27 37.01 -7.63
C SER A 8 -13.14 38.33 -8.36
N THR A 9 -12.48 38.30 -9.51
CA THR A 9 -12.27 39.47 -10.35
C THR A 9 -12.16 39.10 -11.82
N ILE A 10 -12.15 40.14 -12.67
CA ILE A 10 -11.76 40.03 -14.07
C ILE A 10 -10.35 40.60 -14.23
N ILE A 11 -9.50 39.86 -14.93
CA ILE A 11 -8.16 40.27 -15.37
C ILE A 11 -8.21 40.47 -16.88
N ASP A 12 -7.79 41.64 -17.35
CA ASP A 12 -7.78 42.02 -18.77
C ASP A 12 -6.57 41.40 -19.50
N ALA A 13 -6.48 40.07 -19.47
CA ALA A 13 -5.50 39.26 -20.18
C ALA A 13 -6.06 37.86 -20.50
N PRO A 14 -5.55 37.19 -21.55
CA PRO A 14 -5.93 35.82 -21.90
C PRO A 14 -5.61 34.84 -20.76
N ILE A 15 -6.41 33.78 -20.62
CA ILE A 15 -6.29 32.82 -19.52
C ILE A 15 -4.93 32.15 -19.48
N GLU A 16 -4.32 31.87 -20.64
CA GLU A 16 -3.01 31.26 -20.76
C GLU A 16 -1.93 32.17 -20.16
N ARG A 17 -2.07 33.48 -20.34
CA ARG A 17 -1.12 34.48 -19.83
C ARG A 17 -1.25 34.66 -18.32
N VAL A 18 -2.48 34.69 -17.81
CA VAL A 18 -2.76 34.76 -16.36
C VAL A 18 -2.31 33.47 -15.68
N TRP A 19 -2.62 32.32 -16.30
CA TRP A 19 -2.25 31.01 -15.78
C TRP A 19 -0.76 30.79 -15.78
N ALA A 20 -0.02 31.21 -16.80
CA ALA A 20 1.45 31.09 -16.80
C ALA A 20 2.11 31.70 -15.55
N VAL A 21 1.54 32.79 -15.01
CA VAL A 21 2.03 33.42 -13.77
C VAL A 21 1.58 32.64 -12.54
N LEU A 22 0.28 32.31 -12.43
CA LEU A 22 -0.28 31.66 -11.24
C LEU A 22 0.03 30.16 -11.13
N ARG A 23 0.40 29.52 -12.24
CA ARG A 23 0.84 28.13 -12.34
C ARG A 23 2.21 27.91 -11.72
N ASP A 24 3.11 28.89 -11.85
CA ASP A 24 4.38 28.91 -11.10
C ASP A 24 4.06 29.18 -9.63
N PHE A 25 3.93 28.13 -8.81
CA PHE A 25 3.58 28.28 -7.41
C PHE A 25 4.62 29.11 -6.66
N ASN A 26 5.84 29.32 -7.15
CA ASN A 26 6.85 30.16 -6.48
C ASN A 26 6.85 31.61 -6.94
N SER A 27 6.02 32.00 -7.91
CA SER A 27 6.15 33.29 -8.60
C SER A 27 5.79 34.53 -7.76
N HIS A 28 5.33 34.39 -6.52
CA HIS A 28 4.73 35.51 -5.79
C HIS A 28 5.70 36.68 -5.55
N ASP A 29 7.00 36.44 -5.37
CA ASP A 29 8.00 37.50 -5.25
C ASP A 29 8.19 38.31 -6.54
N LYS A 30 7.79 37.76 -7.69
CA LYS A 30 7.88 38.42 -9.01
C LYS A 30 6.74 39.40 -9.29
N TRP A 31 5.59 39.25 -8.62
CA TRP A 31 4.40 40.04 -8.92
C TRP A 31 3.64 40.55 -7.71
N HIS A 32 3.76 39.93 -6.53
CA HIS A 32 3.03 40.30 -5.32
C HIS A 32 3.91 41.16 -4.39
N GLU A 33 3.65 42.48 -4.33
CA GLU A 33 4.52 43.45 -3.65
C GLU A 33 4.76 43.19 -2.16
N ALA A 34 3.82 42.56 -1.47
CA ALA A 34 3.97 42.20 -0.06
C ALA A 34 5.03 41.10 0.19
N VAL A 35 5.38 40.31 -0.84
CA VAL A 35 6.35 39.23 -0.74
C VAL A 35 7.74 39.77 -1.05
N GLU A 36 8.64 39.65 -0.08
CA GLU A 36 10.03 40.11 -0.22
C GLU A 36 10.90 39.08 -0.95
N ALA A 37 10.75 37.81 -0.58
CA ALA A 37 11.48 36.69 -1.16
C ALA A 37 10.67 35.41 -1.07
N SER A 38 10.75 34.58 -2.11
CA SER A 38 10.07 33.29 -2.17
C SER A 38 10.98 32.19 -2.70
N ARG A 39 10.98 31.02 -2.06
CA ARG A 39 11.71 29.84 -2.55
C ARG A 39 10.89 28.58 -2.38
N ILE A 40 11.09 27.64 -3.29
CA ILE A 40 10.66 26.25 -3.09
C ILE A 40 11.70 25.56 -2.20
N GLU A 41 11.24 24.91 -1.14
CA GLU A 41 12.06 24.08 -0.27
C GLU A 41 12.46 22.78 -0.98
N GLY A 42 13.57 22.18 -0.58
CA GLY A 42 14.00 20.88 -1.13
C GLY A 42 14.42 20.88 -2.61
N GLY A 43 14.49 22.04 -3.27
CA GLY A 43 14.88 22.15 -4.68
C GLY A 43 13.82 21.60 -5.66
N GLU A 44 12.58 21.46 -5.22
CA GLU A 44 11.46 20.95 -6.03
C GLU A 44 11.01 21.96 -7.10
N ARG A 45 10.26 21.49 -8.09
CA ARG A 45 9.66 22.42 -9.07
C ARG A 45 8.49 23.16 -8.45
N SER A 46 8.32 24.42 -8.84
CA SER A 46 7.20 25.23 -8.40
C SER A 46 5.85 24.81 -9.00
N ASP A 47 5.81 23.88 -9.95
CA ASP A 47 4.56 23.32 -10.47
C ASP A 47 4.32 21.87 -9.98
N GLN A 48 5.16 21.38 -9.07
CA GLN A 48 5.05 20.03 -8.52
C GLN A 48 4.05 20.00 -7.36
N VAL A 49 2.98 19.23 -7.50
CA VAL A 49 2.07 18.96 -6.38
C VAL A 49 2.86 18.31 -5.23
N GLY A 50 2.64 18.83 -4.02
CA GLY A 50 3.37 18.47 -2.81
C GLY A 50 4.50 19.43 -2.47
N CYS A 51 4.92 20.30 -3.41
CA CYS A 51 6.04 21.19 -3.14
C CYS A 51 5.71 22.24 -2.07
N VAL A 52 6.70 22.56 -1.25
CA VAL A 52 6.56 23.56 -0.19
C VAL A 52 7.27 24.83 -0.60
N ARG A 53 6.50 25.92 -0.67
CA ARG A 53 7.04 27.25 -0.81
C ARG A 53 7.22 27.90 0.56
N SER A 54 8.41 28.41 0.83
CA SER A 54 8.74 29.27 1.97
C SER A 54 8.90 30.70 1.47
N PHE A 55 8.10 31.64 1.98
CA PHE A 55 8.25 33.05 1.64
C PHE A 55 8.16 33.96 2.86
N THR A 56 8.84 35.09 2.75
CA THR A 56 8.88 36.15 3.76
C THR A 56 8.12 37.37 3.23
N LEU A 57 7.25 37.91 4.07
CA LEU A 57 6.56 39.16 3.84
C LEU A 57 7.42 40.34 4.29
N ARG A 58 7.24 41.51 3.66
CA ARG A 58 8.02 42.73 3.97
C ARG A 58 7.83 43.26 5.40
N ASP A 59 6.79 42.81 6.10
CA ASP A 59 6.55 43.12 7.51
C ASP A 59 7.29 42.15 8.48
N GLY A 60 8.08 41.22 7.94
CA GLY A 60 8.85 40.22 8.68
C GLY A 60 8.10 38.91 8.94
N ASN A 61 6.82 38.81 8.59
CA ASN A 61 6.06 37.57 8.76
C ASN A 61 6.51 36.50 7.75
N ARG A 62 6.60 35.25 8.21
CA ARG A 62 6.94 34.09 7.38
C ARG A 62 5.75 33.15 7.21
N ILE A 63 5.62 32.61 5.99
CA ILE A 63 4.59 31.64 5.62
C ILE A 63 5.24 30.49 4.82
N ARG A 64 4.83 29.26 5.15
CA ARG A 64 5.12 28.05 4.39
C ARG A 64 3.82 27.47 3.87
N GLU A 65 3.75 27.27 2.57
CA GLU A 65 2.57 26.75 1.89
C GLU A 65 2.91 25.52 1.06
N GLN A 66 2.03 24.53 1.07
CA GLN A 66 2.17 23.33 0.28
C GLN A 66 1.15 23.29 -0.85
N LEU A 67 1.60 23.07 -2.08
CA LEU A 67 0.72 22.88 -3.23
C LEU A 67 0.01 21.53 -3.11
N LEU A 68 -1.32 21.52 -2.99
CA LEU A 68 -2.14 20.30 -2.82
C LEU A 68 -2.63 19.73 -4.14
N THR A 69 -2.99 20.60 -5.10
CA THR A 69 -3.43 20.19 -6.43
C THR A 69 -3.01 21.24 -7.46
N LEU A 70 -2.68 20.83 -8.67
CA LEU A 70 -2.48 21.71 -9.83
C LEU A 70 -3.09 21.03 -11.06
N SER A 71 -3.98 21.73 -11.76
CA SER A 71 -4.66 21.24 -12.96
C SER A 71 -4.58 22.30 -14.05
N ASP A 72 -3.78 22.01 -15.08
CA ASP A 72 -3.66 22.86 -16.27
C ASP A 72 -4.94 22.84 -17.12
N SER A 73 -5.62 21.68 -17.20
CA SER A 73 -6.88 21.56 -17.95
C SER A 73 -8.03 22.35 -17.31
N GLU A 74 -8.07 22.40 -15.98
CA GLU A 74 -9.09 23.15 -15.23
C GLU A 74 -8.66 24.58 -14.87
N HIS A 75 -7.40 24.95 -15.14
CA HIS A 75 -6.75 26.20 -14.70
C HIS A 75 -6.98 26.44 -13.19
N LYS A 76 -6.67 25.42 -12.40
CA LYS A 76 -7.03 25.36 -10.98
C LYS A 76 -5.86 24.88 -10.15
N SER A 77 -5.61 25.55 -9.03
CA SER A 77 -4.65 25.12 -8.02
C SER A 77 -5.25 25.20 -6.62
N THR A 78 -4.85 24.29 -5.74
CA THR A 78 -5.24 24.29 -4.32
C THR A 78 -3.98 24.15 -3.49
N TYR A 79 -3.88 24.88 -2.39
CA TYR A 79 -2.74 24.83 -1.48
C TYR A 79 -3.19 25.01 -0.04
N CYS A 80 -2.33 24.64 0.92
CA CYS A 80 -2.56 24.90 2.34
C CYS A 80 -1.37 25.62 2.97
N ILE A 81 -1.61 26.29 4.11
CA ILE A 81 -0.53 26.79 4.96
C ILE A 81 -0.12 25.65 5.89
N VAL A 82 1.15 25.26 5.87
CA VAL A 82 1.73 24.25 6.77
C VAL A 82 2.36 24.89 8.00
N GLU A 83 2.84 26.12 7.88
CA GLU A 83 3.41 26.89 8.99
C GLU A 83 3.28 28.38 8.68
N ALA A 84 2.82 29.18 9.62
CA ALA A 84 2.79 30.63 9.48
C ALA A 84 2.94 31.33 10.82
N THR A 85 3.52 32.52 10.76
CA THR A 85 3.58 33.49 11.87
C THR A 85 2.23 34.16 12.13
N VAL A 86 1.37 34.21 11.12
CA VAL A 86 -0.02 34.70 11.22
C VAL A 86 -0.91 33.58 11.78
N PRO A 87 -1.84 33.84 12.73
CA PRO A 87 -2.63 32.82 13.42
C PRO A 87 -3.78 32.25 12.57
N LEU A 88 -3.48 31.77 11.36
CA LEU A 88 -4.40 31.05 10.48
C LEU A 88 -4.20 29.55 10.66
N GLN A 89 -5.23 28.85 11.13
CA GLN A 89 -5.15 27.41 11.40
C GLN A 89 -5.93 26.63 10.35
N ARG A 90 -5.40 25.47 9.93
CA ARG A 90 -6.06 24.57 8.95
C ARG A 90 -6.47 25.32 7.67
N TYR A 91 -5.64 26.25 7.22
CA TYR A 91 -5.92 27.08 6.06
C TYR A 91 -5.76 26.26 4.78
N VAL A 92 -6.80 26.26 3.95
CA VAL A 92 -6.78 25.71 2.60
C VAL A 92 -7.37 26.74 1.66
N ALA A 93 -6.72 26.97 0.52
CA ALA A 93 -7.19 27.88 -0.51
C ALA A 93 -7.15 27.25 -1.89
N THR A 94 -8.09 27.64 -2.74
CA THR A 94 -8.22 27.22 -4.13
C THR A 94 -8.30 28.44 -5.03
N VAL A 95 -7.45 28.47 -6.04
CA VAL A 95 -7.51 29.40 -7.17
C VAL A 95 -8.12 28.66 -8.35
N THR A 96 -9.06 29.30 -9.05
CA THR A 96 -9.66 28.79 -10.28
C THR A 96 -9.78 29.91 -11.30
N LEU A 97 -9.29 29.68 -12.51
CA LEU A 97 -9.46 30.60 -13.63
C LEU A 97 -10.50 30.05 -14.61
N LYS A 98 -11.27 30.94 -15.21
CA LYS A 98 -12.18 30.62 -16.32
C LYS A 98 -12.03 31.66 -17.43
N PRO A 99 -12.06 31.26 -18.71
CA PRO A 99 -12.01 32.21 -19.81
C PRO A 99 -13.30 33.02 -19.86
N VAL A 100 -13.19 34.33 -20.08
CA VAL A 100 -14.30 35.21 -20.45
C VAL A 100 -14.17 35.46 -21.95
N THR A 101 -14.97 34.72 -22.71
CA THR A 101 -14.86 34.63 -24.17
C THR A 101 -15.22 35.93 -24.88
N ASP A 102 -16.12 36.74 -24.30
CA ASP A 102 -16.40 38.10 -24.76
C ASP A 102 -15.35 39.08 -24.22
N GLY A 103 -14.24 39.22 -24.97
CA GLY A 103 -13.17 40.19 -24.72
C GLY A 103 -11.79 39.61 -24.40
N ASN A 104 -11.58 38.28 -24.51
CA ASN A 104 -10.29 37.63 -24.25
C ASN A 104 -9.70 37.93 -22.85
N ARG A 105 -10.56 37.88 -21.84
CA ARG A 105 -10.26 38.18 -20.44
C ARG A 105 -10.32 36.92 -19.60
N THR A 106 -9.85 37.01 -18.36
CA THR A 106 -9.85 35.88 -17.42
C THR A 106 -10.66 36.22 -16.18
N PHE A 107 -11.62 35.34 -15.84
CA PHE A 107 -12.26 35.34 -14.53
C PHE A 107 -11.38 34.59 -13.53
N TRP A 108 -10.91 35.27 -12.50
CA TRP A 108 -10.13 34.69 -11.42
C TRP A 108 -11.01 34.56 -10.17
N HIS A 109 -11.21 33.33 -9.71
CA HIS A 109 -11.89 32.99 -8.47
C HIS A 109 -10.90 32.46 -7.42
N TRP A 110 -10.96 32.99 -6.20
CA TRP A 110 -10.12 32.58 -5.08
C TRP A 110 -10.98 32.34 -3.84
N GLU A 111 -10.97 31.12 -3.33
CA GLU A 111 -11.68 30.71 -2.11
C GLU A 111 -10.69 30.16 -1.08
N SER A 112 -10.89 30.47 0.21
CA SER A 112 -10.24 29.78 1.32
C SER A 112 -11.19 29.42 2.45
N ARG A 113 -10.75 28.43 3.23
CA ARG A 113 -11.33 28.04 4.51
C ARG A 113 -10.23 27.92 5.56
N PHE A 114 -10.47 28.45 6.76
CA PHE A 114 -9.52 28.41 7.87
C PHE A 114 -10.20 28.59 9.23
N ALA A 115 -9.56 28.13 10.29
CA ALA A 115 -9.93 28.42 11.66
C ALA A 115 -9.11 29.61 12.20
N THR A 116 -9.72 30.36 13.12
CA THR A 116 -9.13 31.53 13.79
C THR A 116 -9.19 31.35 15.30
N PRO A 117 -8.31 32.01 16.08
CA PRO A 117 -8.52 32.20 17.50
C PRO A 117 -9.86 32.90 17.78
N PRO A 118 -10.53 32.58 18.90
CA PRO A 118 -11.76 33.28 19.30
C PRO A 118 -11.53 34.80 19.43
N GLY A 119 -12.40 35.61 18.84
CA GLY A 119 -12.35 37.07 18.90
C GLY A 119 -11.57 37.73 17.75
N MET A 120 -10.88 36.95 16.92
CA MET A 120 -10.11 37.46 15.75
C MET A 120 -10.80 37.17 14.40
N GLU A 121 -12.02 36.64 14.40
CA GLU A 121 -12.71 36.17 13.19
C GLU A 121 -12.85 37.28 12.14
N ARG A 122 -13.34 38.46 12.54
CA ARG A 122 -13.59 39.57 11.62
C ARG A 122 -12.29 40.12 11.04
N GLU A 123 -11.31 40.35 11.90
CA GLU A 123 -10.02 40.92 11.54
C GLU A 123 -9.26 40.02 10.57
N LEU A 124 -9.11 38.73 10.88
CA LEU A 124 -8.40 37.78 10.01
C LEU A 124 -9.15 37.52 8.71
N ARG A 125 -10.50 37.55 8.73
CA ARG A 125 -11.31 37.47 7.51
C ARG A 125 -11.11 38.67 6.60
N GLU A 126 -11.06 39.88 7.15
CA GLU A 126 -10.79 41.10 6.40
C GLU A 126 -9.35 41.15 5.86
N MET A 127 -8.38 40.72 6.66
CA MET A 127 -6.98 40.63 6.25
C MET A 127 -6.80 39.66 5.07
N VAL A 128 -7.38 38.46 5.10
CA VAL A 128 -7.30 37.51 3.96
C VAL A 128 -8.04 38.08 2.74
N ALA A 129 -9.24 38.63 2.94
CA ALA A 129 -10.06 39.12 1.83
C ALA A 129 -9.46 40.33 1.11
N LYS A 130 -8.99 41.34 1.86
CA LYS A 130 -8.48 42.58 1.30
C LYS A 130 -6.96 42.55 1.16
N GLY A 131 -6.27 42.25 2.25
CA GLY A 131 -4.80 42.28 2.33
C GLY A 131 -4.10 41.26 1.44
N VAL A 132 -4.72 40.09 1.23
CA VAL A 132 -4.17 39.03 0.36
C VAL A 132 -4.87 39.00 -1.00
N TYR A 133 -6.19 38.77 -1.05
CA TYR A 133 -6.86 38.47 -2.33
C TYR A 133 -7.00 39.71 -3.23
N GLU A 134 -7.62 40.78 -2.73
CA GLU A 134 -7.82 42.01 -3.53
C GLU A 134 -6.49 42.67 -3.91
N THR A 135 -5.52 42.71 -2.98
CA THR A 135 -4.14 43.14 -3.28
C THR A 135 -3.48 42.26 -4.35
N GLY A 136 -3.61 40.93 -4.24
CA GLY A 136 -3.06 40.00 -5.22
C GLY A 136 -3.64 40.19 -6.62
N PHE A 137 -4.94 40.49 -6.72
CA PHE A 137 -5.58 40.81 -8.00
C PHE A 137 -4.96 42.04 -8.66
N GLU A 138 -4.78 43.13 -7.90
CA GLU A 138 -4.24 44.38 -8.44
C GLU A 138 -2.75 44.26 -8.80
N ASN A 139 -1.99 43.54 -7.99
CA ASN A 139 -0.59 43.22 -8.22
C ASN A 139 -0.39 42.44 -9.53
N LEU A 140 -1.20 41.40 -9.76
CA LEU A 140 -1.12 40.62 -10.99
C LEU A 140 -1.50 41.44 -12.22
N ARG A 141 -2.52 42.32 -12.12
CA ARG A 141 -2.86 43.25 -13.22
C ARG A 141 -1.68 44.13 -13.60
N ARG A 142 -1.04 44.76 -12.61
CA ARG A 142 0.14 45.59 -12.84
C ARG A 142 1.27 44.80 -13.47
N HIS A 143 1.55 43.59 -12.98
CA HIS A 143 2.58 42.72 -13.55
C HIS A 143 2.33 42.39 -15.03
N LEU A 144 1.08 42.10 -15.41
CA LEU A 144 0.71 41.77 -16.78
C LEU A 144 0.71 43.00 -17.72
N LEU A 145 0.45 44.21 -17.21
CA LEU A 145 0.51 45.45 -17.99
C LEU A 145 1.93 45.85 -18.38
N HIS A 146 2.94 45.56 -17.55
CA HIS A 146 4.34 45.99 -17.76
C HIS A 146 5.17 45.03 -18.63
N GLY A 147 4.53 44.07 -19.32
CA GLY A 147 5.19 43.27 -20.35
C GLY A 147 6.26 42.30 -19.85
N GLY A 148 6.03 41.61 -18.72
CA GLY A 148 6.89 40.50 -18.28
C GLY A 148 7.10 39.49 -19.41
N ASP A 149 8.32 39.50 -19.96
CA ASP A 149 8.71 38.76 -21.16
C ASP A 149 8.77 37.25 -20.86
N LEU A 150 8.01 36.48 -21.62
CA LEU A 150 7.95 35.02 -21.55
C LEU A 150 8.41 34.46 -22.89
N ARG A 151 9.72 34.19 -23.02
CA ARG A 151 10.31 33.10 -23.84
C ARG A 151 11.83 33.05 -23.73
N ALA A 152 12.34 32.04 -23.06
CA ALA A 152 13.40 31.19 -23.59
C ALA A 152 13.31 29.79 -22.94
N PRO A 153 13.30 28.69 -23.72
CA PRO A 153 13.43 27.34 -23.19
C PRO A 153 14.86 27.19 -22.66
N GLY A 154 15.03 27.34 -21.35
CA GLY A 154 16.25 26.95 -20.67
C GLY A 154 16.49 25.46 -20.90
N ALA A 155 17.68 25.14 -21.39
CA ALA A 155 18.16 23.82 -21.78
C ALA A 155 17.55 22.67 -20.98
N ALA A 156 17.13 21.63 -21.70
CA ALA A 156 16.92 20.30 -21.15
C ALA A 156 18.27 19.75 -20.65
N GLU A 157 18.72 20.21 -19.50
CA GLU A 157 19.61 19.43 -18.65
C GLU A 157 18.74 18.42 -17.91
N ALA A 158 19.13 17.15 -17.98
CA ALA A 158 18.45 16.08 -17.25
C ALA A 158 18.37 16.43 -15.75
N MET A 159 17.15 16.55 -15.23
CA MET A 159 16.91 16.82 -13.81
C MET A 159 17.57 15.75 -12.93
N PRO A 160 18.10 16.11 -11.74
CA PRO A 160 18.63 15.12 -10.82
C PRO A 160 17.50 14.21 -10.35
N ALA A 161 17.78 12.90 -10.34
CA ALA A 161 16.94 11.89 -9.72
C ALA A 161 16.64 12.27 -8.25
N ALA A 162 15.43 11.99 -7.75
CA ALA A 162 15.13 12.16 -6.33
C ALA A 162 16.27 11.54 -5.49
N LEU A 163 16.78 12.26 -4.49
CA LEU A 163 17.98 11.79 -3.79
C LEU A 163 17.72 10.43 -3.11
N PRO A 164 18.73 9.56 -3.02
CA PRO A 164 18.65 8.36 -2.20
C PRO A 164 18.25 8.72 -0.76
N VAL A 165 17.38 7.90 -0.16
CA VAL A 165 16.91 8.09 1.22
C VAL A 165 17.53 7.00 2.09
N PRO A 166 18.20 7.35 3.20
CA PRO A 166 18.71 6.36 4.15
C PRO A 166 17.58 5.47 4.66
N THR A 167 17.86 4.18 4.78
CA THR A 167 16.92 3.19 5.30
C THR A 167 17.63 2.10 6.07
N ARG A 168 17.00 1.60 7.13
CA ARG A 168 17.35 0.31 7.72
C ARG A 168 16.81 -0.81 6.85
N ARG A 169 17.54 -1.92 6.76
CA ARG A 169 17.13 -3.15 6.06
C ARG A 169 17.67 -4.37 6.77
N VAL A 170 17.07 -5.53 6.55
CA VAL A 170 17.58 -6.82 7.00
C VAL A 170 18.02 -7.62 5.80
N VAL A 171 19.27 -8.07 5.83
CA VAL A 171 19.94 -8.75 4.72
C VAL A 171 20.29 -10.17 5.12
N VAL A 172 20.14 -11.09 4.17
CA VAL A 172 20.66 -12.46 4.25
C VAL A 172 21.90 -12.52 3.38
N GLY A 173 23.07 -12.73 4.02
CA GLY A 173 24.35 -12.87 3.31
C GLY A 173 24.64 -14.30 2.85
N HIS A 174 24.16 -15.29 3.61
CA HIS A 174 24.34 -16.72 3.35
C HIS A 174 23.05 -17.47 3.68
N HIS A 175 22.80 -18.59 3.00
CA HIS A 175 21.65 -19.43 3.32
C HIS A 175 21.81 -20.12 4.67
N GLY A 176 20.74 -20.19 5.46
CA GLY A 176 20.80 -20.84 6.78
C GLY A 176 19.57 -20.62 7.67
N GLY A 177 19.81 -20.70 8.98
CA GLY A 177 18.82 -20.45 10.01
C GLY A 177 18.50 -18.95 10.19
N PRO A 178 17.64 -18.60 11.15
CA PRO A 178 17.27 -17.20 11.41
C PRO A 178 18.46 -16.29 11.73
N GLU A 179 19.55 -16.84 12.25
CA GLU A 179 20.79 -16.13 12.56
C GLU A 179 21.45 -15.46 11.34
N MET A 180 21.06 -15.83 10.11
CA MET A 180 21.56 -15.22 8.87
C MET A 180 20.89 -13.88 8.54
N LEU A 181 19.86 -13.47 9.29
CA LEU A 181 19.16 -12.20 9.10
C LEU A 181 19.88 -11.09 9.88
N HIS A 182 20.61 -10.25 9.15
CA HIS A 182 21.42 -9.19 9.75
C HIS A 182 20.87 -7.80 9.41
N PRO A 183 20.54 -6.98 10.42
CA PRO A 183 20.21 -5.57 10.20
C PRO A 183 21.42 -4.81 9.63
N GLN A 184 21.18 -4.00 8.61
CA GLN A 184 22.19 -3.19 7.94
C GLN A 184 21.60 -1.83 7.57
N ASP A 185 22.45 -0.81 7.53
CA ASP A 185 22.13 0.44 6.85
C ASP A 185 22.15 0.25 5.33
N GLY A 186 21.32 1.03 4.65
CA GLY A 186 21.25 1.09 3.21
C GLY A 186 20.60 2.37 2.76
N GLU A 187 20.39 2.47 1.46
CA GLU A 187 19.73 3.61 0.86
C GLU A 187 18.68 3.11 -0.14
N ALA A 188 17.52 3.75 -0.12
CA ALA A 188 16.49 3.59 -1.13
C ALA A 188 16.76 4.62 -2.24
N PRO A 189 17.12 4.21 -3.46
CA PRO A 189 17.37 5.16 -4.55
C PRO A 189 16.10 5.93 -4.92
N ALA A 190 16.21 6.92 -5.82
CA ALA A 190 15.05 7.47 -6.50
C ALA A 190 14.22 6.37 -7.17
N PRO A 191 12.89 6.47 -7.21
CA PRO A 191 12.08 5.58 -8.04
C PRO A 191 12.40 5.83 -9.52
N ARG A 192 12.59 4.75 -10.28
CA ARG A 192 12.74 4.80 -11.74
C ARG A 192 11.38 5.02 -12.41
N ALA A 193 11.39 5.15 -13.74
CA ALA A 193 10.15 5.18 -14.50
C ALA A 193 9.30 3.93 -14.20
N GLY A 194 8.01 4.13 -13.91
CA GLY A 194 7.08 3.08 -13.52
C GLY A 194 7.20 2.60 -12.07
N GLU A 195 8.11 3.16 -11.26
CA GLU A 195 8.28 2.78 -9.86
C GLU A 195 7.74 3.85 -8.91
N VAL A 196 7.39 3.42 -7.70
CA VAL A 196 6.99 4.28 -6.59
C VAL A 196 7.86 3.94 -5.37
N ARG A 197 8.32 4.97 -4.67
CA ARG A 197 9.06 4.81 -3.41
C ARG A 197 8.10 4.88 -2.24
N ILE A 198 8.14 3.89 -1.37
CA ILE A 198 7.21 3.72 -0.26
C ILE A 198 8.01 3.75 1.04
N ARG A 199 7.58 4.58 2.00
CA ARG A 199 7.97 4.46 3.40
C ARG A 199 7.06 3.44 4.03
N GLN A 200 7.63 2.30 4.33
CA GLN A 200 6.91 1.17 4.89
C GLN A 200 6.65 1.43 6.37
N ARG A 201 5.49 1.00 6.83
CA ARG A 201 5.04 1.13 8.22
C ARG A 201 4.73 -0.22 8.84
N ALA A 202 4.43 -1.21 8.01
CA ALA A 202 4.32 -2.61 8.40
C ALA A 202 4.72 -3.50 7.23
N ILE A 203 5.41 -4.60 7.53
CA ILE A 203 5.95 -5.55 6.54
C ILE A 203 5.43 -6.93 6.89
N GLY A 204 4.85 -7.64 5.93
CA GLY A 204 4.32 -8.98 6.18
C GLY A 204 5.44 -10.01 6.26
N VAL A 205 5.37 -10.89 7.27
CA VAL A 205 6.26 -12.06 7.40
C VAL A 205 5.52 -13.29 6.90
N ASN A 206 6.12 -14.00 5.94
CA ASN A 206 5.53 -15.14 5.27
C ASN A 206 6.50 -16.33 5.19
N PHE A 207 5.95 -17.54 5.06
CA PHE A 207 6.79 -18.76 4.93
C PHE A 207 7.69 -18.75 3.70
N ILE A 208 7.31 -18.05 2.62
CA ILE A 208 8.15 -17.87 1.44
C ILE A 208 9.48 -17.16 1.77
N ASP A 209 9.48 -16.26 2.77
CA ASP A 209 10.69 -15.56 3.21
C ASP A 209 11.68 -16.53 3.86
N ILE A 210 11.18 -17.54 4.57
CA ILE A 210 11.99 -18.63 5.13
C ILE A 210 12.56 -19.50 4.01
N TYR A 211 11.77 -19.79 2.97
CA TYR A 211 12.24 -20.59 1.83
C TYR A 211 13.37 -19.90 1.06
N LEU A 212 13.28 -18.58 0.88
CA LEU A 212 14.35 -17.75 0.31
C LEU A 212 15.58 -17.75 1.22
N ARG A 213 15.41 -17.47 2.52
CA ARG A 213 16.52 -17.45 3.49
C ARG A 213 17.25 -18.79 3.56
N ARG A 214 16.53 -19.91 3.49
CA ARG A 214 17.10 -21.27 3.50
C ARG A 214 17.67 -21.73 2.15
N GLY A 215 17.46 -20.97 1.07
CA GLY A 215 17.92 -21.34 -0.27
C GLY A 215 17.11 -22.45 -0.93
N TRP A 216 15.90 -22.71 -0.46
CA TRP A 216 14.98 -23.68 -1.08
C TRP A 216 14.35 -23.13 -2.36
N ILE A 217 14.16 -21.81 -2.41
CA ILE A 217 13.86 -21.09 -3.63
C ILE A 217 15.18 -20.42 -4.06
N PRO A 218 15.73 -20.76 -5.23
CA PRO A 218 16.97 -20.16 -5.72
C PRO A 218 16.86 -18.65 -5.82
N SER A 219 17.84 -17.94 -5.27
CA SER A 219 17.92 -16.48 -5.30
C SER A 219 19.39 -16.05 -5.21
N ALA A 220 19.75 -14.94 -5.87
CA ALA A 220 21.07 -14.34 -5.69
C ALA A 220 21.23 -13.79 -4.26
N LEU A 221 22.41 -14.00 -3.66
CA LEU A 221 22.80 -13.41 -2.39
C LEU A 221 23.82 -12.28 -2.62
N PRO A 222 23.87 -11.24 -1.76
CA PRO A 222 23.00 -11.00 -0.62
C PRO A 222 21.55 -10.64 -1.04
N LEU A 223 20.56 -11.01 -0.22
CA LEU A 223 19.14 -10.71 -0.50
C LEU A 223 18.45 -10.02 0.68
N VAL A 224 17.51 -9.12 0.41
CA VAL A 224 16.59 -8.55 1.39
C VAL A 224 15.25 -9.31 1.29
N PRO A 225 14.78 -10.03 2.32
CA PRO A 225 13.54 -10.81 2.25
C PRO A 225 12.27 -9.96 2.17
N GLY A 226 11.12 -10.62 2.04
CA GLY A 226 9.80 -10.02 2.17
C GLY A 226 9.15 -9.64 0.84
N MET A 227 7.90 -10.09 0.67
CA MET A 227 7.12 -9.96 -0.57
C MET A 227 6.00 -8.92 -0.50
N GLU A 228 5.61 -8.52 0.71
CA GLU A 228 4.50 -7.61 0.96
C GLU A 228 4.85 -6.58 2.05
N ALA A 229 4.33 -5.37 1.90
CA ALA A 229 4.32 -4.37 2.96
C ALA A 229 3.22 -3.34 2.73
N ALA A 230 2.96 -2.54 3.74
CA ALA A 230 2.06 -1.40 3.73
C ALA A 230 2.75 -0.15 4.26
N GLY A 231 2.32 1.01 3.81
CA GLY A 231 2.87 2.29 4.23
C GLY A 231 2.33 3.44 3.40
N SER A 232 3.17 4.46 3.21
CA SER A 232 2.81 5.67 2.47
C SER A 232 3.79 5.94 1.33
N VAL A 233 3.25 6.35 0.18
CA VAL A 233 4.06 6.83 -0.95
C VAL A 233 4.88 8.04 -0.53
N LEU A 234 6.18 8.02 -0.81
CA LEU A 234 7.09 9.16 -0.62
C LEU A 234 7.19 10.00 -1.89
N ASP A 235 7.47 9.33 -3.01
CA ASP A 235 7.60 9.93 -4.32
C ASP A 235 7.34 8.87 -5.39
N VAL A 236 7.02 9.36 -6.58
CA VAL A 236 6.69 8.55 -7.75
C VAL A 236 7.70 8.84 -8.84
N GLY A 237 8.13 7.79 -9.53
CA GLY A 237 8.96 7.93 -10.71
C GLY A 237 8.15 8.39 -11.92
N PRO A 238 8.83 8.75 -13.02
CA PRO A 238 8.17 9.08 -14.28
C PRO A 238 7.21 7.97 -14.74
N GLN A 239 6.18 8.29 -15.52
CA GLN A 239 5.22 7.32 -16.07
C GLN A 239 4.33 6.59 -15.04
N VAL A 240 4.42 6.93 -13.74
CA VAL A 240 3.44 6.49 -12.75
C VAL A 240 2.25 7.46 -12.75
N SER A 241 1.06 6.91 -12.98
CA SER A 241 -0.21 7.65 -12.88
C SER A 241 -1.08 7.05 -11.77
N GLY A 242 -1.88 7.88 -11.10
CA GLY A 242 -2.87 7.38 -10.13
C GLY A 242 -2.31 7.01 -8.75
N LEU A 243 -1.06 7.40 -8.44
CA LEU A 243 -0.45 7.37 -7.11
C LEU A 243 0.25 8.72 -6.84
N LEU A 244 0.17 9.23 -5.63
CA LEU A 244 0.72 10.51 -5.19
C LEU A 244 1.43 10.37 -3.85
N PRO A 245 2.46 11.19 -3.56
CA PRO A 245 3.03 11.32 -2.22
C PRO A 245 1.96 11.45 -1.14
N GLY A 246 2.11 10.70 -0.04
CA GLY A 246 1.15 10.65 1.06
C GLY A 246 0.03 9.63 0.92
N ASP A 247 -0.20 9.07 -0.28
CA ASP A 247 -1.18 8.00 -0.45
C ASP A 247 -0.82 6.80 0.44
N ARG A 248 -1.81 6.29 1.17
CA ARG A 248 -1.69 5.04 1.92
C ARG A 248 -1.85 3.86 0.98
N VAL A 249 -0.86 2.98 0.97
CA VAL A 249 -0.76 1.89 0.01
C VAL A 249 -0.27 0.61 0.68
N ALA A 250 -0.62 -0.52 0.07
CA ALA A 250 0.09 -1.76 0.26
C ALA A 250 0.54 -2.30 -1.09
N TYR A 251 1.52 -3.19 -1.08
CA TYR A 251 1.96 -3.84 -2.30
C TYR A 251 2.24 -5.32 -2.08
N LEU A 252 2.13 -6.06 -3.16
CA LEU A 252 2.49 -7.47 -3.26
C LEU A 252 3.17 -7.67 -4.63
N GLY A 253 4.37 -8.24 -4.64
CA GLY A 253 5.09 -8.48 -5.88
C GLY A 253 6.06 -9.64 -5.82
N PRO A 254 6.48 -10.17 -6.99
CA PRO A 254 7.32 -11.36 -7.10
C PRO A 254 8.80 -11.14 -6.72
N ALA A 255 9.28 -9.90 -6.60
CA ALA A 255 10.65 -9.64 -6.16
C ALA A 255 10.73 -9.37 -4.65
N PRO A 256 11.55 -10.14 -3.90
CA PRO A 256 11.77 -9.89 -2.49
C PRO A 256 12.48 -8.55 -2.27
N GLY A 257 12.25 -7.96 -1.10
CA GLY A 257 12.91 -6.71 -0.71
C GLY A 257 12.21 -5.94 0.40
N ALA A 258 11.11 -6.46 0.95
CA ALA A 258 10.25 -5.71 1.85
C ALA A 258 10.85 -5.52 3.24
N TYR A 259 11.90 -6.24 3.63
CA TYR A 259 12.50 -6.11 4.97
C TYR A 259 13.40 -4.87 5.05
N CYS A 260 12.81 -3.68 4.90
CA CYS A 260 13.45 -2.38 4.97
C CYS A 260 12.47 -1.27 5.38
N GLY A 261 12.95 -0.08 5.77
CA GLY A 261 12.08 1.05 6.07
C GLY A 261 11.55 1.78 4.83
N VAL A 262 12.35 1.85 3.77
CA VAL A 262 11.99 2.53 2.51
C VAL A 262 12.45 1.67 1.32
N ARG A 263 11.60 1.50 0.31
CA ARG A 263 11.98 0.89 -0.98
C ARG A 263 11.19 1.42 -2.16
N CYS A 264 11.76 1.26 -3.34
CA CYS A 264 11.04 1.40 -4.59
C CYS A 264 10.43 0.06 -5.02
N VAL A 265 9.23 0.12 -5.59
CA VAL A 265 8.54 -1.01 -6.21
C VAL A 265 7.88 -0.55 -7.51
N PRO A 266 7.70 -1.42 -8.51
CA PRO A 266 6.83 -1.13 -9.64
C PRO A 266 5.43 -0.71 -9.17
N ALA A 267 4.88 0.34 -9.77
CA ALA A 267 3.56 0.87 -9.43
C ALA A 267 2.44 -0.18 -9.64
N ASP A 268 2.64 -1.12 -10.56
CA ASP A 268 1.69 -2.20 -10.84
C ASP A 268 1.54 -3.20 -9.69
N TRP A 269 2.45 -3.19 -8.73
CA TRP A 269 2.36 -4.04 -7.52
C TRP A 269 1.55 -3.38 -6.41
N VAL A 270 1.09 -2.14 -6.61
CA VAL A 270 0.60 -1.28 -5.55
C VAL A 270 -0.91 -1.14 -5.60
N VAL A 271 -1.53 -1.25 -4.44
CA VAL A 271 -2.95 -1.00 -4.21
C VAL A 271 -3.12 0.08 -3.15
N ARG A 272 -4.07 0.99 -3.39
CA ARG A 272 -4.46 2.01 -2.41
C ARG A 272 -5.20 1.32 -1.26
N LEU A 273 -4.90 1.73 -0.03
CA LEU A 273 -5.60 1.23 1.14
C LEU A 273 -6.90 2.00 1.36
N PRO A 274 -8.04 1.31 1.60
CA PRO A 274 -9.23 1.96 2.12
C PRO A 274 -8.93 2.62 3.47
N ALA A 275 -9.58 3.74 3.78
CA ALA A 275 -9.31 4.52 4.99
C ALA A 275 -9.45 3.70 6.29
N ALA A 276 -10.36 2.72 6.30
CA ALA A 276 -10.64 1.86 7.46
C ALA A 276 -9.61 0.73 7.68
N ILE A 277 -8.71 0.49 6.73
CA ILE A 277 -7.71 -0.59 6.83
C ILE A 277 -6.43 0.00 7.40
N GLU A 278 -6.00 -0.47 8.56
CA GLU A 278 -4.71 -0.09 9.17
C GLU A 278 -3.52 -0.72 8.42
N ASP A 279 -2.35 -0.08 8.50
CA ASP A 279 -1.16 -0.50 7.75
C ASP A 279 -0.71 -1.92 8.15
N ASP A 280 -0.72 -2.24 9.44
CA ASP A 280 -0.37 -3.58 9.94
C ASP A 280 -1.38 -4.65 9.52
N THR A 281 -2.65 -4.29 9.42
CA THR A 281 -3.72 -5.16 8.93
C THR A 281 -3.51 -5.45 7.45
N ALA A 282 -3.20 -4.44 6.64
CA ALA A 282 -2.87 -4.62 5.24
C ALA A 282 -1.63 -5.51 5.04
N ALA A 283 -0.54 -5.25 5.78
CA ALA A 283 0.68 -6.05 5.71
C ALA A 283 0.50 -7.49 6.26
N ALA A 284 -0.45 -7.71 7.17
CA ALA A 284 -0.78 -9.04 7.65
C ALA A 284 -1.62 -9.84 6.64
N LEU A 285 -2.51 -9.15 5.90
CA LEU A 285 -3.58 -9.77 5.12
C LEU A 285 -3.35 -9.84 3.61
N LEU A 286 -2.65 -8.90 2.97
CA LEU A 286 -2.73 -8.76 1.51
C LEU A 286 -2.36 -10.06 0.76
N LEU A 287 -1.16 -10.60 0.97
CA LEU A 287 -0.70 -11.85 0.37
C LEU A 287 -1.58 -13.03 0.79
N LYS A 288 -1.89 -13.13 2.09
CA LYS A 288 -2.58 -14.29 2.67
C LYS A 288 -4.05 -14.35 2.27
N GLY A 289 -4.71 -13.19 2.22
CA GLY A 289 -6.09 -13.01 1.80
C GLY A 289 -6.26 -13.23 0.31
N ILE A 290 -5.35 -12.69 -0.53
CA ILE A 290 -5.34 -12.99 -1.96
C ILE A 290 -5.10 -14.48 -2.20
N THR A 291 -4.22 -15.09 -1.40
CA THR A 291 -4.00 -16.53 -1.45
C THR A 291 -5.28 -17.30 -1.11
N ALA A 292 -6.00 -16.93 -0.04
CA ALA A 292 -7.29 -17.53 0.28
C ALA A 292 -8.34 -17.34 -0.83
N ASP A 293 -8.39 -16.16 -1.46
CA ASP A 293 -9.35 -15.84 -2.54
C ASP A 293 -9.20 -16.80 -3.72
N TYR A 294 -8.00 -16.92 -4.32
CA TYR A 294 -7.82 -17.78 -5.49
C TYR A 294 -7.91 -19.27 -5.15
N LEU A 295 -7.51 -19.66 -3.93
CA LEU A 295 -7.64 -21.05 -3.48
C LEU A 295 -9.09 -21.50 -3.41
N LEU A 296 -9.96 -20.65 -2.87
CA LEU A 296 -11.36 -21.00 -2.70
C LEU A 296 -12.13 -20.86 -4.01
N ARG A 297 -11.88 -19.82 -4.79
CA ARG A 297 -12.69 -19.52 -5.98
C ARG A 297 -12.20 -20.20 -7.25
N ASP A 298 -10.90 -20.16 -7.50
CA ASP A 298 -10.36 -20.55 -8.81
C ASP A 298 -10.00 -22.05 -8.83
N LEU A 299 -9.21 -22.48 -7.84
CA LEU A 299 -8.71 -23.85 -7.74
C LEU A 299 -9.70 -24.78 -7.05
N GLY A 300 -10.20 -24.38 -5.88
CA GLY A 300 -11.12 -25.19 -5.08
C GLY A 300 -12.57 -25.13 -5.57
N ARG A 301 -12.97 -24.05 -6.26
CA ARG A 301 -14.35 -23.78 -6.68
C ARG A 301 -15.36 -24.06 -5.56
N VAL A 302 -15.03 -23.59 -4.37
CA VAL A 302 -15.73 -23.87 -3.13
C VAL A 302 -17.13 -23.28 -3.19
N GLN A 303 -18.11 -24.11 -2.89
CA GLN A 303 -19.52 -23.78 -2.87
C GLN A 303 -20.19 -24.46 -1.66
N ARG A 304 -21.47 -24.19 -1.47
CA ARG A 304 -22.25 -24.83 -0.42
C ARG A 304 -22.16 -26.36 -0.54
N GLY A 305 -21.79 -27.01 0.56
CA GLY A 305 -21.64 -28.47 0.62
C GLY A 305 -20.27 -29.01 0.21
N THR A 306 -19.34 -28.17 -0.27
CA THR A 306 -17.94 -28.59 -0.48
C THR A 306 -17.31 -29.06 0.84
N ARG A 307 -16.67 -30.23 0.84
CA ARG A 307 -15.87 -30.72 1.98
C ARG A 307 -14.42 -30.29 1.80
N LEU A 308 -13.99 -29.31 2.59
CA LEU A 308 -12.67 -28.70 2.49
C LEU A 308 -11.78 -29.17 3.65
N LEU A 309 -10.59 -29.70 3.34
CA LEU A 309 -9.55 -29.97 4.32
C LEU A 309 -8.46 -28.90 4.23
N VAL A 310 -8.14 -28.25 5.35
CA VAL A 310 -7.13 -27.18 5.43
C VAL A 310 -6.03 -27.58 6.41
N HIS A 311 -4.80 -27.70 5.93
CA HIS A 311 -3.65 -27.91 6.82
C HIS A 311 -3.17 -26.61 7.46
N ALA A 312 -2.58 -26.74 8.65
CA ALA A 312 -2.16 -25.60 9.47
C ALA A 312 -3.31 -24.59 9.64
N ALA A 313 -4.51 -25.08 10.00
CA ALA A 313 -5.74 -24.31 10.03
C ALA A 313 -5.71 -23.10 10.99
N ALA A 314 -4.78 -23.07 11.95
CA ALA A 314 -4.56 -21.95 12.86
C ALA A 314 -3.47 -20.96 12.40
N GLY A 315 -2.86 -21.18 11.22
CA GLY A 315 -1.87 -20.30 10.61
C GLY A 315 -2.51 -19.16 9.83
N GLY A 316 -1.68 -18.21 9.37
CA GLY A 316 -2.16 -16.98 8.72
C GLY A 316 -3.09 -17.20 7.52
N VAL A 317 -2.74 -18.10 6.59
CA VAL A 317 -3.65 -18.46 5.46
C VAL A 317 -4.79 -19.36 5.93
N GLY A 318 -4.50 -20.33 6.81
CA GLY A 318 -5.47 -21.31 7.29
C GLY A 318 -6.71 -20.67 7.91
N LEU A 319 -6.52 -19.67 8.78
CA LEU A 319 -7.63 -18.96 9.44
C LEU A 319 -8.51 -18.22 8.44
N LEU A 320 -7.93 -17.59 7.43
CA LEU A 320 -8.66 -16.87 6.38
C LEU A 320 -9.46 -17.83 5.50
N VAL A 321 -8.83 -18.93 5.09
CA VAL A 321 -9.47 -19.99 4.30
C VAL A 321 -10.64 -20.60 5.06
N CYS A 322 -10.45 -20.95 6.34
CA CYS A 322 -11.52 -21.53 7.15
C CYS A 322 -12.72 -20.58 7.27
N ALA A 323 -12.48 -19.30 7.56
CA ALA A 323 -13.55 -18.32 7.78
C ALA A 323 -14.34 -18.10 6.49
N TRP A 324 -13.63 -17.89 5.39
CA TRP A 324 -14.25 -17.59 4.10
C TRP A 324 -14.97 -18.81 3.52
N ALA A 325 -14.38 -20.00 3.61
CA ALA A 325 -15.02 -21.23 3.16
C ALA A 325 -16.30 -21.53 3.96
N ARG A 326 -16.30 -21.29 5.27
CA ARG A 326 -17.49 -21.42 6.11
C ARG A 326 -18.59 -20.47 5.66
N LYS A 327 -18.27 -19.22 5.34
CA LYS A 327 -19.21 -18.24 4.80
C LYS A 327 -19.80 -18.69 3.46
N LEU A 328 -19.02 -19.35 2.61
CA LEU A 328 -19.46 -19.95 1.35
C LEU A 328 -20.32 -21.22 1.53
N GLY A 329 -20.50 -21.71 2.77
CA GLY A 329 -21.32 -22.87 3.09
C GLY A 329 -20.59 -24.21 2.95
N ALA A 330 -19.25 -24.22 2.95
CA ALA A 330 -18.45 -25.43 2.98
C ALA A 330 -18.43 -26.09 4.37
N THR A 331 -18.25 -27.40 4.41
CA THR A 331 -17.87 -28.13 5.62
C THR A 331 -16.36 -28.13 5.71
N VAL A 332 -15.82 -27.44 6.72
CA VAL A 332 -14.38 -27.21 6.87
C VAL A 332 -13.80 -28.14 7.94
N LEU A 333 -12.87 -28.99 7.50
CA LEU A 333 -11.99 -29.77 8.36
C LEU A 333 -10.61 -29.13 8.36
N GLY A 334 -9.87 -29.23 9.45
CA GLY A 334 -8.54 -28.66 9.49
C GLY A 334 -7.59 -29.33 10.45
N THR A 335 -6.33 -29.47 10.06
CA THR A 335 -5.30 -30.05 10.93
C THR A 335 -4.55 -28.96 11.69
N VAL A 336 -4.26 -29.24 12.96
CA VAL A 336 -3.53 -28.36 13.88
C VAL A 336 -2.63 -29.15 14.81
N SER A 337 -1.62 -28.50 15.40
CA SER A 337 -0.61 -29.16 16.23
C SER A 337 -0.89 -29.19 17.74
N SER A 338 -1.98 -28.56 18.19
CA SER A 338 -2.38 -28.47 19.60
C SER A 338 -3.86 -28.14 19.75
N GLU A 339 -4.45 -28.43 20.91
CA GLU A 339 -5.83 -28.07 21.23
C GLU A 339 -6.06 -26.55 21.28
N GLU A 340 -5.07 -25.78 21.74
CA GLU A 340 -5.13 -24.31 21.70
C GLU A 340 -5.35 -23.80 20.27
N LYS A 341 -4.59 -24.34 19.31
CA LYS A 341 -4.77 -24.03 17.89
C LYS A 341 -6.09 -24.53 17.35
N ALA A 342 -6.57 -25.68 17.81
CA ALA A 342 -7.88 -26.20 17.42
C ALA A 342 -9.00 -25.25 17.85
N ARG A 343 -8.92 -24.65 19.06
CA ARG A 343 -9.87 -23.64 19.52
C ARG A 343 -9.88 -22.42 18.60
N VAL A 344 -8.72 -21.85 18.30
CA VAL A 344 -8.60 -20.67 17.42
C VAL A 344 -9.11 -21.00 16.00
N ALA A 345 -8.80 -22.17 15.46
CA ALA A 345 -9.30 -22.60 14.16
C ALA A 345 -10.84 -22.72 14.15
N ARG A 346 -11.45 -23.26 15.20
CA ARG A 346 -12.92 -23.35 15.33
C ARG A 346 -13.59 -21.99 15.39
N GLU A 347 -13.00 -21.03 16.12
CA GLU A 347 -13.48 -19.63 16.16
C GLU A 347 -13.45 -18.96 14.77
N HIS A 348 -12.60 -19.45 13.86
CA HIS A 348 -12.47 -19.01 12.48
C HIS A 348 -13.14 -19.96 11.48
N GLY A 349 -14.14 -20.74 11.89
CA GLY A 349 -14.98 -21.51 10.97
C GLY A 349 -14.48 -22.91 10.61
N CYS A 350 -13.39 -23.39 11.21
CA CYS A 350 -12.99 -24.80 11.11
C CYS A 350 -13.94 -25.67 11.96
N GLU A 351 -14.90 -26.33 11.32
CA GLU A 351 -15.93 -27.13 11.99
C GLU A 351 -15.33 -28.37 12.67
N HIS A 352 -14.43 -29.07 11.98
CA HIS A 352 -13.80 -30.28 12.48
C HIS A 352 -12.28 -30.13 12.54
N ALA A 353 -11.79 -29.63 13.67
CA ALA A 353 -10.36 -29.57 13.93
C ALA A 353 -9.80 -30.93 14.36
N ILE A 354 -8.73 -31.37 13.68
CA ILE A 354 -7.99 -32.61 13.92
C ILE A 354 -6.63 -32.24 14.51
N VAL A 355 -6.39 -32.62 15.77
CA VAL A 355 -5.11 -32.38 16.42
C VAL A 355 -4.15 -33.52 16.11
N THR A 356 -3.08 -33.24 15.36
CA THR A 356 -2.05 -34.21 14.97
C THR A 356 -0.67 -33.56 14.87
N ARG A 357 0.37 -34.30 15.22
CA ARG A 357 1.79 -33.90 15.07
C ARG A 357 2.59 -34.84 14.19
N ASP A 358 2.09 -36.05 13.97
CA ASP A 358 2.67 -37.14 13.20
C ASP A 358 2.04 -37.27 11.81
N TYR A 359 1.24 -36.28 11.40
CA TYR A 359 0.55 -36.20 10.10
C TYR A 359 -0.50 -37.28 9.86
N ARG A 360 -0.98 -37.97 10.89
CA ARG A 360 -2.07 -38.94 10.78
C ARG A 360 -3.42 -38.24 10.88
N PHE A 361 -4.14 -38.12 9.76
CA PHE A 361 -5.44 -37.45 9.71
C PHE A 361 -6.44 -38.07 8.73
N ALA A 362 -6.01 -38.89 7.77
CA ALA A 362 -6.86 -39.44 6.71
C ALA A 362 -8.05 -40.23 7.27
N ASP A 363 -7.83 -41.12 8.25
CA ASP A 363 -8.90 -41.89 8.88
C ASP A 363 -9.94 -41.01 9.59
N ALA A 364 -9.50 -39.90 10.18
CA ALA A 364 -10.42 -38.95 10.80
C ALA A 364 -11.26 -38.24 9.73
N VAL A 365 -10.62 -37.76 8.66
CA VAL A 365 -11.30 -37.10 7.53
C VAL A 365 -12.31 -38.04 6.85
N GLN A 366 -11.93 -39.28 6.60
CA GLN A 366 -12.79 -40.29 5.98
C GLN A 366 -14.01 -40.59 6.86
N ARG A 367 -13.82 -40.77 8.18
CA ARG A 367 -14.93 -41.01 9.11
C ARG A 367 -15.87 -39.81 9.26
N THR A 368 -15.33 -38.59 9.21
CA THR A 368 -16.13 -37.36 9.39
C THR A 368 -16.97 -37.03 8.17
N CYS A 369 -16.42 -37.12 6.96
CA CYS A 369 -17.10 -36.62 5.76
C CYS A 369 -16.97 -37.50 4.52
N GLY A 370 -16.39 -38.70 4.61
CA GLY A 370 -16.16 -39.58 3.46
C GLY A 370 -15.11 -39.03 2.48
N GLY A 371 -14.12 -38.30 3.01
CA GLY A 371 -13.02 -37.71 2.25
C GLY A 371 -13.26 -36.25 1.84
N ALA A 372 -12.18 -35.51 1.63
CA ALA A 372 -12.23 -34.10 1.22
C ALA A 372 -12.37 -33.94 -0.31
N ASP A 373 -13.27 -33.05 -0.75
CA ASP A 373 -13.38 -32.66 -2.17
C ASP A 373 -12.19 -31.79 -2.59
N VAL A 374 -11.74 -30.93 -1.68
CA VAL A 374 -10.60 -30.03 -1.88
C VAL A 374 -9.69 -30.12 -0.66
N LEU A 375 -8.40 -30.25 -0.89
CA LEU A 375 -7.36 -30.23 0.13
C LEU A 375 -6.42 -29.06 -0.13
N ILE A 376 -6.26 -28.19 0.86
CA ILE A 376 -5.30 -27.09 0.88
C ILE A 376 -4.13 -27.49 1.80
N ASP A 377 -2.98 -27.74 1.19
CA ASP A 377 -1.81 -28.32 1.84
C ASP A 377 -0.60 -27.36 1.88
N GLY A 378 -0.08 -27.12 3.08
CA GLY A 378 1.17 -26.40 3.32
C GLY A 378 2.26 -27.23 4.00
N LEU A 379 2.02 -28.53 4.21
CA LEU A 379 2.90 -29.41 4.98
C LEU A 379 4.07 -29.92 4.14
N GLY A 380 3.83 -30.46 2.94
CA GLY A 380 4.88 -31.02 2.09
C GLY A 380 4.98 -32.55 2.15
N ASP A 381 6.15 -33.11 1.82
CA ASP A 381 6.30 -34.55 1.50
C ASP A 381 5.92 -35.50 2.65
N ALA A 382 6.19 -35.09 3.90
CA ALA A 382 5.92 -35.93 5.07
C ALA A 382 4.43 -36.26 5.27
N ALA A 383 3.52 -35.48 4.66
CA ALA A 383 2.07 -35.69 4.72
C ALA A 383 1.49 -36.24 3.41
N ARG A 384 2.31 -36.53 2.39
CA ARG A 384 1.84 -36.88 1.03
C ARG A 384 0.88 -38.06 1.01
N ASP A 385 1.23 -39.15 1.66
CA ASP A 385 0.44 -40.38 1.56
C ASP A 385 -0.90 -40.22 2.31
N GLU A 386 -0.89 -39.50 3.44
CA GLU A 386 -2.08 -39.12 4.19
C GLU A 386 -2.95 -38.11 3.42
N ASN A 387 -2.36 -37.16 2.69
CA ASN A 387 -3.07 -36.25 1.78
C ASN A 387 -3.83 -37.04 0.72
N LEU A 388 -3.13 -37.96 0.03
CA LEU A 388 -3.73 -38.81 -0.99
C LEU A 388 -4.85 -39.66 -0.38
N ALA A 389 -4.67 -40.23 0.81
CA ALA A 389 -5.68 -41.04 1.48
C ALA A 389 -6.91 -40.22 1.95
N ALA A 390 -6.72 -38.99 2.42
CA ALA A 390 -7.79 -38.13 2.95
C ALA A 390 -8.75 -37.59 1.87
N LEU A 391 -8.33 -37.52 0.61
CA LEU A 391 -9.18 -37.02 -0.48
C LEU A 391 -10.37 -37.94 -0.77
N ALA A 392 -11.48 -37.34 -1.21
CA ALA A 392 -12.60 -38.05 -1.80
C ALA A 392 -12.28 -38.51 -3.24
N ARG A 393 -13.16 -39.33 -3.83
CA ARG A 393 -13.12 -39.61 -5.27
C ARG A 393 -13.29 -38.31 -6.06
N ARG A 394 -12.42 -38.08 -7.04
CA ARG A 394 -12.28 -36.85 -7.83
C ARG A 394 -11.87 -35.62 -7.02
N GLY A 395 -11.28 -35.85 -5.84
CA GLY A 395 -10.77 -34.77 -5.00
C GLY A 395 -9.61 -34.02 -5.65
N HIS A 396 -9.44 -32.76 -5.27
CA HIS A 396 -8.38 -31.88 -5.73
C HIS A 396 -7.38 -31.58 -4.61
N TRP A 397 -6.10 -31.87 -4.85
CA TRP A 397 -5.01 -31.52 -3.95
C TRP A 397 -4.31 -30.25 -4.42
N ILE A 398 -4.42 -29.19 -3.63
CA ILE A 398 -3.71 -27.93 -3.83
C ILE A 398 -2.53 -27.87 -2.87
N SER A 399 -1.31 -28.01 -3.38
CA SER A 399 -0.06 -27.92 -2.60
C SER A 399 0.55 -26.52 -2.72
N LEU A 400 0.53 -25.75 -1.63
CA LEU A 400 1.00 -24.36 -1.55
C LEU A 400 2.35 -24.19 -0.89
N GLY A 401 2.69 -25.12 0.01
CA GLY A 401 3.79 -24.97 0.93
C GLY A 401 4.47 -26.28 1.21
N GLN A 402 5.62 -26.17 1.86
CA GLN A 402 6.53 -27.27 2.10
C GLN A 402 7.15 -27.16 3.51
N ALA A 403 6.32 -26.94 4.53
CA ALA A 403 6.76 -26.71 5.91
C ALA A 403 7.55 -27.89 6.53
N SER A 404 7.41 -29.11 6.01
CA SER A 404 8.19 -30.29 6.40
C SER A 404 9.37 -30.58 5.45
N GLY A 405 9.53 -29.80 4.39
CA GLY A 405 10.50 -30.05 3.31
C GLY A 405 9.83 -30.18 1.94
N PRO A 406 10.62 -30.08 0.85
CA PRO A 406 10.13 -30.06 -0.52
C PRO A 406 9.38 -31.34 -0.87
N LEU A 407 8.22 -31.20 -1.53
CA LEU A 407 7.45 -32.33 -2.04
C LEU A 407 8.24 -33.07 -3.12
N ALA A 408 8.40 -34.40 -2.97
CA ALA A 408 9.06 -35.24 -3.96
C ALA A 408 8.21 -35.33 -5.26
N PRO A 409 8.81 -35.71 -6.40
CA PRO A 409 8.06 -35.92 -7.64
C PRO A 409 6.86 -36.86 -7.43
N LEU A 410 5.67 -36.40 -7.79
CA LEU A 410 4.45 -37.17 -7.65
C LEU A 410 4.24 -38.04 -8.91
N PRO A 411 4.32 -39.37 -8.83
CA PRO A 411 4.06 -40.22 -9.99
C PRO A 411 2.58 -40.12 -10.40
N PRO A 412 2.25 -40.00 -11.70
CA PRO A 412 0.87 -39.88 -12.15
C PRO A 412 -0.06 -40.99 -11.63
N ASP A 413 0.45 -42.21 -11.48
CA ASP A 413 -0.30 -43.36 -10.97
C ASP A 413 -0.84 -43.17 -9.55
N ALA A 414 -0.19 -42.32 -8.73
CA ALA A 414 -0.69 -41.98 -7.39
C ALA A 414 -2.05 -41.29 -7.42
N LEU A 415 -2.43 -40.67 -8.54
CA LEU A 415 -3.71 -39.98 -8.70
C LEU A 415 -4.84 -40.89 -9.23
N VAL A 416 -4.48 -42.01 -9.87
CA VAL A 416 -5.42 -42.86 -10.63
C VAL A 416 -6.46 -43.52 -9.72
N ALA A 417 -6.06 -43.99 -8.52
CA ALA A 417 -6.92 -44.75 -7.61
C ALA A 417 -8.24 -44.03 -7.25
N LYS A 418 -8.24 -42.69 -7.24
CA LYS A 418 -9.41 -41.87 -6.93
C LYS A 418 -9.73 -40.83 -8.02
N SER A 419 -9.11 -40.92 -9.20
CA SER A 419 -9.22 -39.90 -10.27
C SER A 419 -8.93 -38.49 -9.75
N LEU A 420 -7.88 -38.37 -8.94
CA LEU A 420 -7.51 -37.12 -8.27
C LEU A 420 -6.94 -36.11 -9.26
N SER A 421 -6.96 -34.84 -8.87
CA SER A 421 -6.26 -33.77 -9.56
C SER A 421 -5.31 -33.06 -8.60
N PHE A 422 -4.25 -32.46 -9.14
CA PHE A 422 -3.19 -31.82 -8.35
C PHE A 422 -2.90 -30.42 -8.91
N SER A 423 -2.61 -29.46 -8.04
CA SER A 423 -2.15 -28.13 -8.43
C SER A 423 -1.11 -27.59 -7.45
N ARG A 424 -0.14 -26.86 -7.98
CA ARG A 424 0.92 -26.20 -7.21
C ARG A 424 1.03 -24.73 -7.61
N PRO A 425 0.13 -23.88 -7.10
CA PRO A 425 0.01 -22.49 -7.54
C PRO A 425 1.07 -21.58 -6.90
N VAL A 426 1.36 -20.47 -7.56
CA VAL A 426 2.15 -19.36 -7.03
C VAL A 426 1.30 -18.10 -7.09
N VAL A 427 1.20 -17.37 -5.96
CA VAL A 427 0.28 -16.21 -5.85
C VAL A 427 0.49 -15.16 -6.94
N PHE A 428 1.73 -14.94 -7.37
CA PHE A 428 2.09 -13.92 -8.36
C PHE A 428 1.44 -14.15 -9.73
N ASP A 429 1.16 -15.39 -10.11
CA ASP A 429 0.45 -15.71 -11.36
C ASP A 429 -1.03 -15.30 -11.31
N TYR A 430 -1.60 -15.20 -10.11
CA TYR A 430 -2.99 -14.79 -9.87
C TYR A 430 -3.16 -13.27 -9.71
N VAL A 431 -2.06 -12.53 -9.66
CA VAL A 431 -1.99 -11.06 -9.57
C VAL A 431 -0.99 -10.50 -10.57
N ALA A 432 -0.85 -11.14 -11.74
CA ALA A 432 0.15 -10.81 -12.75
C ALA A 432 -0.02 -9.40 -13.36
N SER A 433 -1.20 -8.79 -13.21
CA SER A 433 -1.50 -7.42 -13.62
C SER A 433 -2.01 -6.59 -12.44
N GLN A 434 -1.83 -5.27 -12.53
CA GLN A 434 -2.34 -4.31 -11.55
C GLN A 434 -3.86 -4.46 -11.36
N ALA A 435 -4.62 -4.66 -12.44
CA ALA A 435 -6.07 -4.84 -12.38
C ALA A 435 -6.47 -6.09 -11.57
N GLN A 436 -5.81 -7.23 -11.83
CA GLN A 436 -6.07 -8.47 -11.07
C GLN A 436 -5.69 -8.32 -9.59
N LEU A 437 -4.56 -7.66 -9.31
CA LEU A 437 -4.14 -7.37 -7.94
C LEU A 437 -5.19 -6.51 -7.23
N ALA A 438 -5.61 -5.41 -7.85
CA ALA A 438 -6.59 -4.48 -7.30
C ALA A 438 -7.94 -5.15 -7.06
N GLU A 439 -8.43 -5.95 -8.03
CA GLU A 439 -9.70 -6.67 -7.93
C GLU A 439 -9.69 -7.67 -6.75
N ARG A 440 -8.61 -8.45 -6.60
CA ARG A 440 -8.47 -9.41 -5.50
C ARG A 440 -8.28 -8.73 -4.15
N ALA A 441 -7.45 -7.69 -4.10
CA ALA A 441 -7.28 -6.91 -2.89
C ALA A 441 -8.61 -6.32 -2.43
N GLN A 442 -9.41 -5.78 -3.36
CA GLN A 442 -10.74 -5.27 -3.04
C GLN A 442 -11.66 -6.35 -2.47
N ARG A 443 -11.68 -7.56 -3.06
CA ARG A 443 -12.44 -8.69 -2.48
C ARG A 443 -12.01 -9.06 -1.06
N VAL A 444 -10.72 -8.99 -0.76
CA VAL A 444 -10.20 -9.24 0.60
C VAL A 444 -10.70 -8.16 1.55
N TRP A 445 -10.65 -6.89 1.14
CA TRP A 445 -11.15 -5.77 1.97
C TRP A 445 -12.65 -5.85 2.19
N ASP A 446 -13.43 -6.18 1.15
CA ASP A 446 -14.87 -6.36 1.24
C ASP A 446 -15.23 -7.51 2.19
N ALA A 447 -14.52 -8.64 2.06
CA ALA A 447 -14.71 -9.80 2.93
C ALA A 447 -14.34 -9.51 4.39
N LEU A 448 -13.36 -8.63 4.63
CA LEU A 448 -13.04 -8.18 5.98
C LEU A 448 -14.12 -7.25 6.53
N ALA A 449 -14.60 -6.32 5.70
CA ALA A 449 -15.60 -5.33 6.08
C ALA A 449 -16.97 -5.96 6.39
N ASP A 450 -17.38 -6.99 5.64
CA ASP A 450 -18.65 -7.70 5.84
C ASP A 450 -18.56 -8.88 6.84
N GLY A 451 -17.36 -9.12 7.39
CA GLY A 451 -17.07 -10.18 8.36
C GLY A 451 -17.03 -11.60 7.79
N SER A 452 -16.99 -11.76 6.46
CA SER A 452 -16.77 -13.04 5.78
C SER A 452 -15.40 -13.64 6.10
N ILE A 453 -14.38 -12.78 6.26
CA ILE A 453 -13.12 -13.13 6.91
C ILE A 453 -12.97 -12.35 8.20
N ARG A 454 -12.30 -12.97 9.18
CA ARG A 454 -11.94 -12.32 10.44
C ARG A 454 -10.46 -12.00 10.43
N LEU A 455 -10.11 -10.85 10.98
CA LEU A 455 -8.72 -10.46 11.18
C LEU A 455 -8.05 -11.49 12.11
N PRO A 456 -7.04 -12.25 11.64
CA PRO A 456 -6.30 -13.13 12.52
C PRO A 456 -5.51 -12.31 13.54
N PRO A 457 -5.12 -12.91 14.68
CA PRO A 457 -4.19 -12.26 15.60
C PRO A 457 -2.93 -11.80 14.86
N ILE A 458 -2.53 -10.56 15.09
CA ILE A 458 -1.33 -9.96 14.50
C ILE A 458 -0.27 -9.82 15.60
N GLU A 459 0.81 -10.58 15.45
CA GLU A 459 1.99 -10.45 16.27
C GLU A 459 2.99 -9.49 15.60
N ARG A 460 3.44 -8.48 16.34
CA ARG A 460 4.28 -7.38 15.82
C ARG A 460 5.69 -7.48 16.39
N HIS A 461 6.69 -7.34 15.54
CA HIS A 461 8.11 -7.28 15.88
C HIS A 461 8.74 -6.03 15.27
N SER A 462 9.86 -5.54 15.80
CA SER A 462 10.64 -4.54 15.06
C SER A 462 11.30 -5.19 13.85
N LEU A 463 11.68 -4.39 12.85
CA LEU A 463 12.43 -4.85 11.69
C LEU A 463 13.74 -5.55 12.11
N GLU A 464 14.45 -5.04 13.10
CA GLU A 464 15.68 -5.64 13.64
C GLU A 464 15.43 -7.02 14.28
N ALA A 465 14.22 -7.28 14.76
CA ALA A 465 13.81 -8.55 15.33
C ALA A 465 13.33 -9.57 14.28
N ALA A 466 13.58 -9.34 12.98
CA ALA A 466 13.23 -10.26 11.89
C ALA A 466 13.67 -11.72 12.13
N ALA A 467 14.86 -11.92 12.71
CA ALA A 467 15.36 -13.25 13.06
C ALA A 467 14.45 -13.96 14.09
N GLN A 468 13.97 -13.23 15.10
CA GLN A 468 13.05 -13.77 16.10
C GLN A 468 11.69 -14.09 15.49
N ALA A 469 11.16 -13.20 14.64
CA ALA A 469 9.91 -13.43 13.92
C ALA A 469 9.98 -14.69 13.04
N HIS A 470 11.08 -14.88 12.30
CA HIS A 470 11.34 -16.09 11.52
C HIS A 470 11.43 -17.34 12.40
N ALA A 471 12.19 -17.32 13.49
CA ALA A 471 12.33 -18.46 14.40
C ALA A 471 10.98 -18.89 15.01
N ARG A 472 10.13 -17.92 15.37
CA ARG A 472 8.77 -18.18 15.88
C ARG A 472 7.88 -18.81 14.81
N LEU A 473 7.95 -18.31 13.57
CA LEU A 473 7.20 -18.88 12.46
C LEU A 473 7.63 -20.32 12.14
N GLU A 474 8.95 -20.58 12.10
CA GLU A 474 9.52 -21.90 11.83
C GLU A 474 9.24 -22.92 12.94
N SER A 475 9.29 -22.50 14.21
CA SER A 475 8.98 -23.35 15.37
C SER A 475 7.49 -23.72 15.47
N ARG A 476 6.65 -23.18 14.58
CA ARG A 476 5.19 -23.36 14.59
C ARG A 476 4.57 -22.87 15.91
N ALA A 477 5.20 -21.92 16.61
CA ALA A 477 4.69 -21.36 17.85
C ALA A 477 3.64 -20.25 17.64
N THR A 478 3.47 -19.79 16.40
CA THR A 478 2.62 -18.65 16.06
C THR A 478 1.15 -19.03 15.91
N LEU A 479 0.30 -18.03 16.16
CA LEU A 479 -1.13 -18.02 15.82
C LEU A 479 -1.37 -16.83 14.88
N GLY A 480 -2.01 -17.06 13.75
CA GLY A 480 -2.32 -15.97 12.80
C GLY A 480 -1.10 -15.44 12.04
N ALA A 481 -0.95 -14.11 12.01
CA ALA A 481 -0.02 -13.39 11.17
C ALA A 481 1.09 -12.71 11.97
N LEU A 482 2.27 -12.57 11.36
CA LEU A 482 3.42 -11.83 11.87
C LEU A 482 3.68 -10.63 10.96
N VAL A 483 3.99 -9.49 11.57
CA VAL A 483 4.43 -8.28 10.85
C VAL A 483 5.68 -7.68 11.50
N LEU A 484 6.52 -7.06 10.68
CA LEU A 484 7.66 -6.26 11.13
C LEU A 484 7.32 -4.77 11.02
N LEU A 485 7.72 -4.01 12.04
CA LEU A 485 7.58 -2.56 12.12
C LEU A 485 8.97 -1.93 11.92
N PRO A 486 9.21 -1.21 10.82
CA PRO A 486 10.49 -0.60 10.49
C PRO A 486 10.82 0.70 11.25
#